data_AF-A0A371G115-F1
#
_entry.id   AF-A0A371G115-F1
#
_cell.length_a   1.000
_cell.length_b   1.000
_cell.length_c   1.000
_cell.angle_alpha   90.00
_cell.angle_beta   90.00
_cell.angle_gamma   90.00
#
_symmetry.space_group_name_H-M   'P 1'
#
loop_
_entity.id
_entity.type
_entity.pdbx_description
1 polymer ?
#
loop_
_entity_poly.entity_id
_entity_poly.type
_entity_poly.pdbx_seq_one_letter_code
_entity_poly.pdbx_strand_id
1 'polypeptide(L)'
;MGTKAKKAMKKNMKRATANKPSEGADFLPLEGGPPRKLAVQKPPENTATVLYVGRIPHGFYEKEMEGYFGQFGTIKRLRIARNKKTGKPRHFGFIEFESPEVAKIVADTMHNYLLFEHLLQVHVIPTEHVHPRLWRGFNYRYKPLDSVQIERKHHDKSDSQYNVLFLDVFIPQERTLEEHKKLVEKIMKHDQKRRKRIEAAGIEYECPEIMRQRKPADTMSRGFTRDCCFSKYAPKKMISDNYNSCIL
;
A
#
# COMPACT_ATOMS: atom_id res chain seq x y z
N MET A 1 34.06 -7.53 24.83
CA MET A 1 32.63 -7.79 25.12
C MET A 1 31.95 -6.50 25.56
N GLY A 2 31.23 -5.83 24.65
CA GLY A 2 30.79 -4.44 24.79
C GLY A 2 29.69 -4.19 25.84
N THR A 3 29.73 -3.00 26.44
CA THR A 3 28.80 -2.48 27.47
C THR A 3 27.31 -2.50 27.06
N LYS A 4 27.01 -2.65 25.77
CA LYS A 4 25.64 -2.82 25.25
C LYS A 4 25.02 -4.19 25.56
N ALA A 5 25.81 -5.26 25.71
CA ALA A 5 25.31 -6.59 26.05
C ALA A 5 24.90 -6.70 27.54
N LYS A 6 25.64 -6.04 28.45
CA LYS A 6 25.33 -6.01 29.89
C LYS A 6 24.03 -5.24 30.21
N LYS A 7 23.66 -4.25 29.39
CA LYS A 7 22.41 -3.47 29.55
C LYS A 7 21.16 -4.24 29.13
N ALA A 8 21.29 -5.19 28.19
CA ALA A 8 20.21 -6.07 27.76
C ALA A 8 19.87 -7.13 28.83
N MET A 9 20.89 -7.71 29.49
CA MET A 9 20.68 -8.69 30.56
C MET A 9 20.02 -8.10 31.81
N LYS A 10 20.37 -6.86 32.21
CA LYS A 10 19.73 -6.19 33.37
C LYS A 10 18.27 -5.79 33.13
N LYS A 11 17.87 -5.58 31.87
CA LYS A 11 16.47 -5.33 31.47
C LYS A 11 15.64 -6.62 31.48
N ASN A 12 16.28 -7.77 31.27
CA ASN A 12 15.60 -9.07 31.30
C ASN A 12 15.38 -9.59 32.73
N MET A 13 16.31 -9.34 33.67
CA MET A 13 16.11 -9.69 35.09
C MET A 13 14.98 -8.91 35.76
N LYS A 14 14.73 -7.65 35.37
CA LYS A 14 13.61 -6.84 35.92
C LYS A 14 12.24 -7.21 35.36
N ARG A 15 12.16 -7.97 34.26
CA ARG A 15 10.90 -8.43 33.66
C ARG A 15 10.47 -9.81 34.18
N ALA A 16 11.41 -10.58 34.72
CA ALA A 16 11.16 -11.87 35.40
C ALA A 16 10.66 -11.72 36.85
N THR A 17 10.59 -10.50 37.39
CA THR A 17 10.17 -10.22 38.78
C THR A 17 8.80 -9.53 38.88
N ALA A 18 7.95 -9.63 37.86
CA ALA A 18 6.66 -8.92 37.83
C ALA A 18 5.44 -9.79 37.48
N ASN A 19 5.52 -11.11 37.56
CA ASN A 19 4.35 -11.99 37.52
C ASN A 19 4.66 -13.30 38.25
N LYS A 20 4.25 -13.41 39.51
CA LYS A 20 4.04 -14.72 40.16
C LYS A 20 2.53 -14.96 40.18
N PRO A 21 2.01 -16.07 39.62
CA PRO A 21 0.70 -16.55 40.01
C PRO A 21 0.81 -17.11 41.44
N SER A 22 0.06 -16.55 42.37
CA SER A 22 -0.09 -17.11 43.71
C SER A 22 -1.13 -18.23 43.65
N GLU A 23 -0.69 -19.43 43.28
CA GLU A 23 -1.47 -20.65 43.51
C GLU A 23 -1.22 -21.09 44.96
N GLY A 24 -2.15 -20.68 45.81
CA GLY A 24 -2.25 -21.03 47.22
C GLY A 24 -3.69 -20.79 47.62
N ALA A 25 -4.60 -21.56 47.02
CA ALA A 25 -6.00 -21.58 47.40
C ALA A 25 -6.14 -22.52 48.61
N ASP A 26 -5.86 -21.99 49.80
CA ASP A 26 -6.29 -22.53 51.09
C ASP A 26 -6.47 -21.34 52.04
N PHE A 27 -7.56 -20.59 51.91
CA PHE A 27 -7.94 -19.59 52.90
C PHE A 27 -9.46 -19.35 52.93
N LEU A 28 -10.14 -20.07 53.81
CA LEU A 28 -11.31 -19.54 54.51
C LEU A 28 -10.93 -19.39 55.99
N PRO A 29 -10.81 -18.16 56.48
CA PRO A 29 -11.37 -17.84 57.79
C PRO A 29 -12.48 -16.81 57.66
N LEU A 30 -13.67 -17.27 58.00
CA LEU A 30 -14.81 -16.47 58.41
C LEU A 30 -14.45 -15.71 59.70
N GLU A 31 -13.83 -14.53 59.61
CA GLU A 31 -13.80 -13.57 60.74
C GLU A 31 -13.55 -12.14 60.21
N GLY A 32 -14.64 -11.39 60.03
CA GLY A 32 -14.83 -9.98 60.45
C GLY A 32 -13.78 -8.88 60.21
N GLY A 33 -12.78 -9.04 59.34
CA GLY A 33 -11.79 -7.98 59.08
C GLY A 33 -12.40 -6.75 58.38
N PRO A 34 -12.01 -5.51 58.73
CA PRO A 34 -12.52 -4.31 58.05
C PRO A 34 -12.18 -4.38 56.56
N PRO A 35 -13.12 -4.00 55.67
CA PRO A 35 -12.96 -4.20 54.24
C PRO A 35 -11.69 -3.49 53.76
N ARG A 36 -10.78 -4.25 53.13
CA ARG A 36 -9.65 -3.66 52.41
C ARG A 36 -10.25 -2.69 51.40
N LYS A 37 -9.93 -1.39 51.52
CA LYS A 37 -10.28 -0.39 50.50
C LYS A 37 -9.65 -0.83 49.19
N LEU A 38 -10.45 -1.45 48.33
CA LEU A 38 -10.07 -1.68 46.94
C LEU A 38 -9.75 -0.31 46.37
N ALA A 39 -8.55 -0.13 45.83
CA ALA A 39 -8.18 1.10 45.16
C ALA A 39 -9.19 1.32 44.02
N VAL A 40 -10.03 2.34 44.16
CA VAL A 40 -10.89 2.81 43.08
C VAL A 40 -9.95 3.20 41.95
N GLN A 41 -9.91 2.38 40.90
CA GLN A 41 -9.19 2.72 39.69
C GLN A 41 -9.88 3.96 39.12
N LYS A 42 -9.28 5.14 39.32
CA LYS A 42 -9.67 6.29 38.51
C LYS A 42 -9.47 5.87 37.05
N PRO A 43 -10.48 6.01 36.17
CA PRO A 43 -10.29 5.75 34.75
C PRO A 43 -9.12 6.62 34.28
N PRO A 44 -8.32 6.18 33.30
CA PRO A 44 -7.16 6.92 32.83
C PRO A 44 -7.61 8.30 32.30
N GLU A 45 -7.56 9.29 33.18
CA GLU A 45 -7.67 10.70 32.86
C GLU A 45 -6.44 11.02 31.99
N ASN A 46 -6.69 11.59 30.80
CA ASN A 46 -5.73 11.97 29.74
C ASN A 46 -5.66 11.01 28.53
N THR A 47 -6.80 10.76 27.88
CA THR A 47 -6.90 10.08 26.59
C THR A 47 -6.94 11.09 25.43
N ALA A 48 -5.94 11.07 24.55
CA ALA A 48 -5.99 11.81 23.29
C ALA A 48 -7.26 11.43 22.52
N THR A 49 -8.15 12.38 22.25
CA THR A 49 -9.50 12.04 21.79
C THR A 49 -9.60 12.13 20.28
N VAL A 50 -9.59 10.95 19.65
CA VAL A 50 -9.82 10.80 18.22
C VAL A 50 -11.29 10.45 18.02
N LEU A 51 -11.96 11.20 17.16
CA LEU A 51 -13.31 10.92 16.70
C LEU A 51 -13.26 10.20 15.37
N TYR A 52 -14.09 9.16 15.28
CA TYR A 52 -14.52 8.59 14.03
C TYR A 52 -15.72 9.37 13.50
N VAL A 53 -15.68 9.77 12.23
CA VAL A 53 -16.83 10.34 11.52
C VAL A 53 -17.09 9.49 10.28
N GLY A 54 -18.27 8.90 10.19
CA GLY A 54 -18.72 8.05 9.09
C GLY A 54 -19.97 8.59 8.41
N ARG A 55 -20.29 8.03 7.24
CA ARG A 55 -21.42 8.43 6.38
C ARG A 55 -21.36 9.91 5.98
N ILE A 56 -20.16 10.39 5.70
CA ILE A 56 -19.91 11.77 5.29
C ILE A 56 -20.46 11.99 3.87
N PRO A 57 -21.30 13.01 3.62
CA PRO A 57 -21.79 13.31 2.29
C PRO A 57 -20.69 13.83 1.35
N HIS A 58 -20.90 13.65 0.05
CA HIS A 58 -19.98 14.16 -0.96
C HIS A 58 -19.98 15.71 -0.96
N GLY A 59 -18.81 16.32 -0.85
CA GLY A 59 -18.67 17.78 -0.73
C GLY A 59 -18.32 18.25 0.68
N PHE A 60 -18.55 17.43 1.71
CA PHE A 60 -18.13 17.72 3.07
C PHE A 60 -16.71 17.19 3.32
N TYR A 61 -15.72 17.93 2.82
CA TYR A 61 -14.32 17.55 2.85
C TYR A 61 -13.57 18.21 4.01
N GLU A 62 -12.23 18.19 3.95
CA GLU A 62 -11.38 18.63 5.03
C GLU A 62 -11.60 20.10 5.42
N LYS A 63 -11.82 20.99 4.45
CA LYS A 63 -12.02 22.43 4.70
C LYS A 63 -13.38 22.71 5.35
N GLU A 64 -14.42 22.07 4.83
CA GLU A 64 -15.78 22.23 5.29
C GLU A 64 -15.94 21.63 6.70
N MET A 65 -15.31 20.46 6.92
CA MET A 65 -15.23 19.86 8.24
C MET A 65 -14.45 20.73 9.23
N GLU A 66 -13.31 21.31 8.83
CA GLU A 66 -12.53 22.18 9.69
C GLU A 66 -13.33 23.43 10.10
N GLY A 67 -14.06 24.05 9.16
CA GLY A 67 -14.93 25.19 9.45
C GLY A 67 -16.13 24.85 10.33
N TYR A 68 -16.76 23.69 10.11
CA TYR A 68 -17.93 23.27 10.90
C TYR A 68 -17.53 22.82 12.31
N PHE A 69 -16.58 21.88 12.40
CA PHE A 69 -16.15 21.33 13.68
C PHE A 69 -15.30 22.32 14.50
N GLY A 70 -14.72 23.33 13.85
CA GLY A 70 -14.04 24.43 14.52
C GLY A 70 -14.95 25.25 15.45
N GLN A 71 -16.27 25.20 15.26
CA GLN A 71 -17.25 25.86 16.14
C GLN A 71 -17.31 25.24 17.54
N PHE A 72 -17.01 23.94 17.65
CA PHE A 72 -17.00 23.23 18.93
C PHE A 72 -15.68 23.40 19.67
N GLY A 73 -14.57 23.55 18.92
CA GLY A 73 -13.25 23.79 19.50
C GLY A 73 -12.11 23.60 18.51
N THR A 74 -10.89 23.81 19.00
CA THR A 74 -9.67 23.73 18.18
C THR A 74 -9.35 22.30 17.75
N ILE A 75 -9.22 22.11 16.43
CA ILE A 75 -8.88 20.83 15.80
C ILE A 75 -7.36 20.73 15.69
N LYS A 76 -6.76 19.65 16.22
CA LYS A 76 -5.32 19.39 16.09
C LYS A 76 -4.98 18.72 14.77
N ARG A 77 -5.73 17.68 14.41
CA ARG A 77 -5.49 16.89 13.20
C ARG A 77 -6.82 16.47 12.59
N LEU A 78 -6.90 16.56 11.27
CA LEU A 78 -8.06 16.14 10.51
C LEU A 78 -7.59 15.28 9.33
N ARG A 79 -8.24 14.14 9.11
CA ARG A 79 -7.92 13.25 8.00
C ARG A 79 -9.16 12.54 7.46
N ILE A 80 -9.46 12.73 6.19
CA ILE A 80 -10.47 11.94 5.47
C ILE A 80 -9.81 10.76 4.77
N ALA A 81 -10.44 9.59 4.84
CA ALA A 81 -9.97 8.42 4.13
C ALA A 81 -10.33 8.52 2.64
N ARG A 82 -9.32 8.47 1.77
CA ARG A 82 -9.48 8.50 0.31
C ARG A 82 -8.95 7.22 -0.33
N ASN A 83 -9.50 6.83 -1.47
CA ASN A 83 -8.96 5.72 -2.26
C ASN A 83 -7.60 6.13 -2.83
N LYS A 84 -6.58 5.27 -2.69
CA LYS A 84 -5.21 5.56 -3.16
C LYS A 84 -5.10 5.64 -4.68
N LYS A 85 -5.95 4.92 -5.41
CA LYS A 85 -5.94 4.89 -6.88
C LYS A 85 -6.75 6.04 -7.46
N THR A 86 -8.00 6.16 -7.03
CA THR A 86 -8.98 7.08 -7.62
C THR A 86 -9.03 8.44 -6.93
N GLY A 87 -8.54 8.55 -5.69
CA GLY A 87 -8.61 9.79 -4.90
C GLY A 87 -9.98 10.12 -4.31
N LYS A 88 -11.02 9.41 -4.74
CA LYS A 88 -12.38 9.55 -4.25
C LYS A 88 -12.43 9.33 -2.74
N PRO A 89 -13.21 10.14 -1.99
CA PRO A 89 -13.41 9.93 -0.56
C PRO A 89 -14.06 8.56 -0.32
N ARG A 90 -13.77 7.96 0.83
CA ARG A 90 -14.42 6.74 1.31
C ARG A 90 -15.61 7.05 2.24
N HIS A 91 -15.99 8.32 2.37
CA HIS A 91 -17.11 8.80 3.19
C HIS A 91 -16.93 8.54 4.70
N PHE A 92 -15.69 8.48 5.16
CA PHE A 92 -15.35 8.49 6.59
C PHE A 92 -14.00 9.18 6.82
N GLY A 93 -13.80 9.67 8.04
CA GLY A 93 -12.64 10.42 8.45
C GLY A 93 -12.39 10.33 9.96
N PHE A 94 -11.27 10.89 10.36
CA PHE A 94 -10.82 10.97 11.74
C PHE A 94 -10.51 12.42 12.07
N ILE A 95 -10.98 12.86 13.23
CA ILE A 95 -10.72 14.19 13.78
C ILE A 95 -10.06 14.00 15.13
N GLU A 96 -9.03 14.77 15.42
CA GLU A 96 -8.45 14.85 16.74
C GLU A 96 -8.61 16.27 17.27
N PHE A 97 -9.33 16.36 18.38
CA PHE A 97 -9.53 17.62 19.09
C PHE A 97 -8.42 17.84 20.12
N GLU A 98 -8.21 19.10 20.46
CA GLU A 98 -7.30 19.47 21.55
C GLU A 98 -7.82 19.01 22.91
N SER A 99 -9.12 19.20 23.16
CA SER A 99 -9.77 18.94 24.42
C SER A 99 -10.60 17.64 24.36
N PRO A 100 -10.47 16.74 25.35
CA PRO A 100 -11.21 15.47 25.36
C PRO A 100 -12.70 15.65 25.64
N GLU A 101 -13.07 16.69 26.39
CA GLU A 101 -14.46 17.03 26.71
C GLU A 101 -15.24 17.44 25.47
N VAL A 102 -14.64 18.30 24.63
CA VAL A 102 -15.23 18.75 23.36
C VAL A 102 -15.54 17.56 22.47
N ALA A 103 -14.63 16.59 22.37
CA ALA A 103 -14.85 15.42 21.54
C ALA A 103 -16.03 14.54 22.03
N LYS A 104 -16.22 14.39 23.34
CA LYS A 104 -17.40 13.69 23.89
C LYS A 104 -18.70 14.41 23.52
N ILE A 105 -18.73 15.74 23.73
CA ILE A 105 -19.89 16.57 23.38
C ILE A 105 -20.21 16.46 21.88
N VAL A 106 -19.19 16.53 21.02
CA VAL A 106 -19.37 16.39 19.56
C VAL A 106 -19.91 15.00 19.21
N ALA A 107 -19.42 13.94 19.84
CA ALA A 107 -19.93 12.60 19.60
C ALA A 107 -21.41 12.47 19.97
N ASP A 108 -21.80 12.97 21.14
CA ASP A 108 -23.18 12.87 21.62
C ASP A 108 -24.15 13.73 20.81
N THR A 109 -23.73 14.94 20.41
CA THR A 109 -24.58 15.88 19.66
C THR A 109 -24.67 15.57 18.17
N MET A 110 -23.61 15.05 17.56
CA MET A 110 -23.55 14.82 16.10
C MET A 110 -23.86 13.39 15.68
N HIS A 111 -23.99 12.46 16.63
CA HIS A 111 -24.39 11.10 16.31
C HIS A 111 -25.83 11.08 15.79
N ASN A 112 -26.03 10.52 14.59
CA ASN A 112 -27.28 10.52 13.84
C ASN A 112 -27.78 11.90 13.42
N TYR A 113 -26.89 12.89 13.29
CA TYR A 113 -27.27 14.18 12.70
C TYR A 113 -27.54 14.03 11.20
N LEU A 114 -28.68 14.54 10.74
CA LEU A 114 -29.04 14.55 9.32
C LEU A 114 -28.31 15.70 8.64
N LEU A 115 -27.30 15.38 7.83
CA LEU A 115 -26.57 16.32 7.00
C LEU A 115 -26.80 15.97 5.53
N PHE A 116 -27.48 16.87 4.80
CA PHE A 116 -28.02 16.59 3.47
C PHE A 116 -28.95 15.36 3.53
N GLU A 117 -28.65 14.30 2.77
CA GLU A 117 -29.40 13.04 2.73
C GLU A 117 -28.79 11.95 3.63
N HIS A 118 -27.75 12.28 4.40
CA HIS A 118 -26.98 11.30 5.17
C HIS A 118 -27.07 11.54 6.67
N LEU A 119 -27.36 10.46 7.41
CA LEU A 119 -27.23 10.44 8.87
C LEU A 119 -25.77 10.19 9.23
N LEU A 120 -25.11 11.19 9.81
CA LEU A 120 -23.73 11.10 10.26
C LEU A 120 -23.57 10.09 11.40
N GLN A 121 -22.51 9.29 11.34
CA GLN A 121 -22.13 8.40 12.44
C GLN A 121 -20.87 8.93 13.10
N VAL A 122 -20.99 9.41 14.33
CA VAL A 122 -19.86 9.96 15.09
C VAL A 122 -19.63 9.14 16.35
N HIS A 123 -18.41 8.64 16.53
CA HIS A 123 -18.03 7.85 17.70
C HIS A 123 -16.67 8.29 18.24
N VAL A 124 -16.51 8.25 19.56
CA VAL A 124 -15.21 8.41 20.21
C VAL A 124 -14.40 7.13 20.07
N ILE A 125 -13.17 7.24 19.58
CA ILE A 125 -12.23 6.13 19.52
C ILE A 125 -11.25 6.26 20.70
N PRO A 126 -11.15 5.24 21.57
CA PRO A 126 -10.09 5.16 22.56
C PRO A 126 -8.71 5.16 21.90
N THR A 127 -7.73 5.80 22.54
CA THR A 127 -6.34 5.90 22.03
C THR A 127 -5.70 4.56 21.71
N GLU A 128 -6.06 3.50 22.44
CA GLU A 128 -5.52 2.14 22.25
C GLU A 128 -5.86 1.56 20.88
N HIS A 129 -7.03 1.90 20.34
CA HIS A 129 -7.47 1.43 19.02
C HIS A 129 -6.98 2.32 17.87
N VAL A 130 -6.35 3.46 18.18
CA VAL A 130 -5.80 4.36 17.17
C VAL A 130 -4.45 3.82 16.71
N HIS A 131 -4.41 3.27 15.50
CA HIS A 131 -3.16 2.76 14.93
C HIS A 131 -2.15 3.91 14.74
N PRO A 132 -0.86 3.76 15.13
CA PRO A 132 0.16 4.82 15.03
C PRO A 132 0.39 5.39 13.62
N ARG A 133 -0.08 4.69 12.58
CA ARG A 133 0.07 5.10 11.18
C ARG A 133 -1.09 5.99 10.70
N LEU A 134 -2.13 6.17 11.50
CA LEU A 134 -3.31 6.95 11.15
C LEU A 134 -2.94 8.38 10.72
N TRP A 135 -2.01 9.01 11.42
CA TRP A 135 -1.61 10.40 11.16
C TRP A 135 -0.44 10.56 10.20
N ARG A 136 0.05 9.45 9.61
CA ARG A 136 1.16 9.54 8.64
C ARG A 136 0.69 10.22 7.35
N GLY A 137 1.27 11.37 7.05
CA GLY A 137 0.96 12.14 5.85
C GLY A 137 -0.39 12.86 5.91
N PHE A 138 -0.86 13.26 7.10
CA PHE A 138 -2.14 13.97 7.22
C PHE A 138 -2.14 15.33 6.49
N ASN A 139 -0.99 16.01 6.43
CA ASN A 139 -0.81 17.26 5.67
C ASN A 139 -0.70 17.05 4.14
N TYR A 140 -0.81 15.82 3.63
CA TYR A 140 -0.70 15.56 2.21
C TYR A 140 -2.03 15.84 1.50
N ARG A 141 -2.04 16.84 0.62
CA ARG A 141 -3.13 17.04 -0.34
C ARG A 141 -3.04 15.99 -1.43
N TYR A 142 -4.13 15.27 -1.67
CA TYR A 142 -4.21 14.27 -2.73
C TYR A 142 -3.95 14.92 -4.09
N LYS A 143 -2.99 14.37 -4.84
CA LYS A 143 -2.77 14.69 -6.25
C LYS A 143 -3.38 13.56 -7.08
N PRO A 144 -4.29 13.85 -8.03
CA PRO A 144 -4.85 12.82 -8.89
C PRO A 144 -3.74 12.07 -9.62
N LEU A 145 -3.85 10.74 -9.65
CA LEU A 145 -2.98 9.93 -10.48
C LEU A 145 -3.36 10.16 -11.94
N ASP A 146 -2.39 10.58 -12.75
CA ASP A 146 -2.54 10.64 -14.20
C ASP A 146 -2.43 9.21 -14.76
N SER A 147 -3.58 8.53 -14.88
CA SER A 147 -3.65 7.16 -15.40
C SER A 147 -3.09 7.08 -16.81
N VAL A 148 -3.35 8.09 -17.65
CA VAL A 148 -2.88 8.14 -19.04
C VAL A 148 -1.36 8.21 -19.07
N GLN A 149 -0.73 9.04 -18.24
CA GLN A 149 0.73 9.12 -18.20
C GLN A 149 1.36 7.86 -17.59
N ILE A 150 0.70 7.22 -16.63
CA ILE A 150 1.14 5.92 -16.08
C ILE A 150 1.07 4.85 -17.17
N GLU A 151 -0.06 4.76 -17.88
CA GLU A 151 -0.29 3.83 -19.00
C GLU A 151 0.68 4.10 -20.15
N ARG A 152 0.92 5.36 -20.55
CA ARG A 152 1.95 5.73 -21.52
C ARG A 152 3.32 5.24 -21.09
N LYS A 153 3.74 5.47 -19.84
CA LYS A 153 5.02 4.94 -19.34
C LYS A 153 5.07 3.41 -19.30
N HIS A 154 3.93 2.73 -19.11
CA HIS A 154 3.85 1.28 -19.22
C HIS A 154 3.97 0.83 -20.68
N HIS A 155 3.31 1.54 -21.60
CA HIS A 155 3.37 1.33 -23.05
C HIS A 155 4.76 1.61 -23.60
N ASP A 156 5.37 2.75 -23.28
CA ASP A 156 6.74 3.12 -23.66
C ASP A 156 7.78 2.11 -23.12
N LYS A 157 7.54 1.56 -21.91
CA LYS A 157 8.37 0.47 -21.34
C LYS A 157 8.14 -0.87 -22.03
N SER A 158 6.93 -1.13 -22.52
CA SER A 158 6.68 -2.27 -23.40
C SER A 158 7.08 -2.01 -24.85
N ASP A 159 7.24 -0.76 -25.29
CA ASP A 159 7.73 -0.39 -26.63
C ASP A 159 9.25 -0.49 -26.71
N SER A 160 9.96 -0.41 -25.57
CA SER A 160 11.33 -0.94 -25.47
C SER A 160 11.38 -2.49 -25.46
N GLN A 161 10.25 -3.15 -25.71
CA GLN A 161 10.06 -4.60 -25.69
C GLN A 161 8.84 -5.08 -26.53
N TYR A 162 8.61 -4.52 -27.74
CA TYR A 162 7.50 -4.76 -28.70
C TYR A 162 6.06 -4.43 -28.20
N ASN A 163 5.19 -3.72 -28.93
CA ASN A 163 4.87 -3.96 -30.34
C ASN A 163 4.18 -2.77 -31.04
N VAL A 164 4.55 -2.62 -32.32
CA VAL A 164 3.87 -1.84 -33.36
C VAL A 164 2.61 -2.60 -33.75
N LEU A 165 1.45 -1.93 -33.79
CA LEU A 165 0.26 -2.47 -34.43
C LEU A 165 0.35 -2.26 -35.95
N PHE A 166 1.06 -3.15 -36.67
CA PHE A 166 0.77 -3.42 -38.08
C PHE A 166 1.44 -4.74 -38.55
N LEU A 167 0.60 -5.72 -38.94
CA LEU A 167 0.87 -7.04 -39.53
C LEU A 167 1.40 -8.19 -38.63
N ASP A 168 0.60 -9.25 -38.61
CA ASP A 168 0.73 -10.51 -37.86
C ASP A 168 1.97 -11.36 -38.18
N VAL A 169 3.15 -10.97 -37.66
CA VAL A 169 4.26 -11.92 -37.47
C VAL A 169 4.88 -11.68 -36.09
N PHE A 170 4.59 -12.58 -35.15
CA PHE A 170 5.12 -12.58 -33.79
C PHE A 170 6.61 -12.94 -33.81
N ILE A 171 7.48 -11.93 -33.88
CA ILE A 171 8.92 -12.09 -33.62
C ILE A 171 9.22 -11.43 -32.26
N PRO A 172 9.48 -12.20 -31.18
CA PRO A 172 9.92 -11.63 -29.92
C PRO A 172 11.29 -10.94 -30.11
N GLN A 173 11.46 -9.67 -29.69
CA GLN A 173 12.82 -9.12 -29.54
C GLN A 173 13.41 -9.91 -28.40
N GLU A 174 14.49 -10.62 -28.68
CA GLU A 174 15.32 -11.14 -27.63
C GLU A 174 15.72 -9.96 -26.72
N ARG A 175 15.45 -10.10 -25.41
CA ARG A 175 15.91 -9.14 -24.39
C ARG A 175 17.38 -8.83 -24.67
N THR A 176 17.77 -7.56 -24.68
CA THR A 176 19.19 -7.20 -24.76
C THR A 176 19.96 -7.96 -23.67
N LEU A 177 21.16 -8.44 -23.98
CA LEU A 177 21.94 -9.30 -23.07
C LEU A 177 22.15 -8.64 -21.70
N GLU A 178 22.25 -7.31 -21.66
CA GLU A 178 22.43 -6.53 -20.45
C GLU A 178 21.20 -6.51 -19.54
N GLU A 179 20.01 -6.35 -20.12
CA GLU A 179 18.76 -6.43 -19.36
C GLU A 179 18.54 -7.82 -18.80
N HIS A 180 18.89 -8.85 -19.58
CA HIS A 180 18.82 -10.23 -19.12
C HIS A 180 19.78 -10.48 -17.94
N LYS A 181 21.03 -9.99 -18.02
CA LYS A 181 22.01 -10.06 -16.92
C LYS A 181 21.50 -9.36 -15.67
N LYS A 182 21.01 -8.12 -15.77
CA LYS A 182 20.45 -7.36 -14.64
C LYS A 182 19.23 -8.05 -14.01
N LEU A 183 18.41 -8.72 -14.83
CA LEU A 183 17.26 -9.49 -14.35
C LEU A 183 17.72 -10.75 -13.59
N VAL A 184 18.70 -11.48 -14.13
CA VAL A 184 19.30 -12.64 -13.46
C VAL A 184 19.96 -12.24 -12.14
N GLU A 185 20.73 -11.16 -12.09
CA GLU A 185 21.32 -10.63 -10.85
C GLU A 185 20.26 -10.33 -9.78
N LYS A 186 19.12 -9.72 -10.18
CA LYS A 186 18.00 -9.46 -9.26
C LYS A 186 17.39 -10.76 -8.73
N ILE A 187 17.21 -11.76 -9.59
CA ILE A 187 16.71 -13.09 -9.21
C ILE A 187 17.66 -13.74 -8.20
N MET A 188 18.96 -13.76 -8.50
CA MET A 188 20.00 -14.32 -7.62
C MET A 188 20.04 -13.61 -6.26
N LYS A 189 19.95 -12.28 -6.25
CA LYS A 189 19.93 -11.49 -5.00
C LYS A 189 18.70 -11.77 -4.14
N HIS A 190 17.54 -12.00 -4.77
CA HIS A 190 16.32 -12.38 -4.06
C HIS A 190 16.42 -13.81 -3.50
N ASP A 191 16.99 -14.74 -4.27
CA ASP A 191 17.17 -16.11 -3.83
C ASP A 191 18.13 -16.21 -2.64
N GLN A 192 19.27 -15.52 -2.69
CA GLN A 192 20.21 -15.44 -1.56
C GLN A 192 19.57 -14.88 -0.28
N LYS A 193 18.72 -13.85 -0.40
CA LYS A 193 17.98 -13.33 0.75
C LYS A 193 16.98 -14.34 1.30
N ARG A 194 16.32 -15.11 0.42
CA ARG A 194 15.38 -16.16 0.82
C ARG A 194 16.12 -17.27 1.58
N ARG A 195 17.24 -17.76 1.05
CA ARG A 195 18.10 -18.77 1.70
C ARG A 195 18.54 -18.33 3.10
N LYS A 196 19.05 -17.10 3.24
CA LYS A 196 19.44 -16.52 4.54
C LYS A 196 18.27 -16.44 5.55
N ARG A 197 17.04 -16.21 5.08
CA ARG A 197 15.84 -16.17 5.95
C ARG A 197 15.41 -17.55 6.41
N ILE A 198 15.58 -18.57 5.56
CA ILE A 198 15.30 -19.98 5.87
C ILE A 198 16.34 -20.50 6.88
N GLU A 199 17.62 -20.24 6.62
CA GLU A 199 18.73 -20.56 7.52
C GLU A 199 18.56 -19.88 8.89
N ALA A 200 18.21 -18.58 8.92
CA ALA A 200 17.92 -17.87 10.16
C ALA A 200 16.67 -18.39 10.90
N ALA A 201 15.74 -19.03 10.20
CA ALA A 201 14.58 -19.69 10.80
C ALA A 201 14.90 -21.11 11.29
N GLY A 202 16.12 -21.61 11.05
CA GLY A 202 16.56 -22.95 11.45
C GLY A 202 15.83 -24.08 10.71
N ILE A 203 15.23 -23.77 9.56
CA ILE A 203 14.51 -24.76 8.75
C ILE A 203 15.50 -25.36 7.75
N GLU A 204 15.67 -26.67 7.80
CA GLU A 204 16.43 -27.42 6.81
C GLU A 204 15.58 -27.55 5.54
N TYR A 205 15.74 -26.60 4.62
CA TYR A 205 15.07 -26.59 3.32
C TYR A 205 16.07 -26.27 2.22
N GLU A 206 16.28 -27.23 1.33
CA GLU A 206 17.14 -27.10 0.17
C GLU A 206 16.36 -26.43 -0.97
N CYS A 207 16.67 -25.16 -1.24
CA CYS A 207 16.04 -24.43 -2.35
C CYS A 207 16.52 -25.02 -3.69
N PRO A 208 15.60 -25.54 -4.54
CA PRO A 208 15.98 -26.09 -5.84
C PRO A 208 16.57 -25.00 -6.74
N GLU A 209 17.48 -25.41 -7.61
CA GLU A 209 18.17 -24.52 -8.54
C GLU A 209 17.18 -23.90 -9.54
N ILE A 210 17.33 -22.60 -9.80
CA ILE A 210 16.46 -21.86 -10.72
C ILE A 210 16.88 -22.25 -12.15
N MET A 211 16.39 -23.39 -12.66
CA MET A 211 16.65 -23.80 -14.03
C MET A 211 15.98 -22.83 -15.01
N ARG A 212 16.79 -22.19 -15.86
CA ARG A 212 16.32 -21.58 -17.11
C ARG A 212 16.94 -22.32 -18.29
N GLN A 213 16.23 -23.32 -18.81
CA GLN A 213 16.50 -23.81 -20.15
C GLN A 213 15.86 -22.86 -21.16
N ARG A 214 16.68 -22.01 -21.79
CA ARG A 214 16.57 -21.61 -23.20
C ARG A 214 17.83 -20.82 -23.52
N LYS A 215 18.76 -21.47 -24.21
CA LYS A 215 19.88 -20.79 -24.84
C LYS A 215 19.29 -19.76 -25.83
N PRO A 216 19.82 -18.52 -25.92
CA PRO A 216 19.52 -17.67 -27.06
C PRO A 216 19.92 -18.46 -28.32
N ALA A 217 19.10 -18.41 -29.37
CA ALA A 217 19.42 -19.15 -30.58
C ALA A 217 20.73 -18.61 -31.14
N ASP A 218 21.79 -19.42 -31.13
CA ASP A 218 23.01 -19.12 -31.86
C ASP A 218 22.60 -18.92 -33.32
N THR A 219 22.61 -17.68 -33.79
CA THR A 219 22.48 -17.32 -35.20
C THR A 219 23.74 -17.82 -35.90
N MET A 220 23.83 -19.13 -36.14
CA MET A 220 24.77 -19.70 -37.08
C MET A 220 24.48 -19.08 -38.45
N SER A 221 25.44 -18.26 -38.88
CA SER A 221 25.71 -17.89 -40.26
C SER A 221 25.40 -19.03 -41.24
N ARG A 222 24.19 -19.05 -41.81
CA ARG A 222 23.98 -19.68 -43.11
C ARG A 222 24.19 -18.58 -44.13
N GLY A 223 25.39 -18.57 -44.70
CA GLY A 223 25.69 -17.78 -45.88
C GLY A 223 24.70 -18.15 -46.97
N PHE A 224 23.79 -17.24 -47.30
CA PHE A 224 23.07 -17.27 -48.56
C PHE A 224 24.09 -16.82 -49.62
N THR A 225 24.75 -17.78 -50.26
CA THR A 225 25.41 -17.52 -51.54
C THR A 225 24.31 -17.05 -52.49
N ARG A 226 24.49 -15.83 -53.00
CA ARG A 226 23.74 -15.32 -54.14
C ARG A 226 24.19 -16.09 -55.37
N ASP A 227 23.62 -17.28 -55.55
CA ASP A 227 23.72 -17.95 -56.85
C ASP A 227 22.63 -17.43 -57.77
N CYS A 228 23.12 -17.01 -58.94
CA CYS A 228 22.39 -16.54 -60.08
C CYS A 228 21.22 -17.45 -60.43
N CYS A 229 20.04 -16.87 -60.60
CA CYS A 229 19.13 -17.33 -61.63
C CYS A 229 18.37 -16.13 -62.23
N PHE A 230 19.09 -15.47 -63.13
CA PHE A 230 18.53 -14.75 -64.26
C PHE A 230 17.62 -15.73 -65.02
N SER A 231 16.31 -15.47 -65.12
CA SER A 231 15.45 -15.92 -66.24
C SER A 231 13.96 -15.78 -65.93
N LYS A 232 13.28 -15.00 -66.78
CA LYS A 232 11.84 -15.00 -67.11
C LYS A 232 10.93 -14.36 -66.07
N TYR A 233 10.54 -13.10 -66.29
CA TYR A 233 9.40 -12.74 -67.15
C TYR A 233 9.35 -11.21 -67.31
N ALA A 234 9.19 -10.76 -68.55
CA ALA A 234 9.12 -9.36 -68.93
C ALA A 234 7.74 -8.73 -68.62
N PRO A 235 7.65 -7.41 -68.35
CA PRO A 235 6.39 -6.71 -68.14
C PRO A 235 5.69 -6.37 -69.47
N LYS A 236 4.42 -6.76 -69.62
CA LYS A 236 3.55 -6.21 -70.66
C LYS A 236 3.00 -4.84 -70.20
N LYS A 237 3.39 -3.78 -70.91
CA LYS A 237 2.64 -2.52 -71.00
C LYS A 237 1.38 -2.73 -71.84
N MET A 238 0.24 -2.16 -71.43
CA MET A 238 -0.51 -1.16 -72.20
C MET A 238 -1.96 -0.94 -71.66
N ILE A 239 -2.27 0.35 -71.41
CA ILE A 239 -3.53 1.08 -71.75
C ILE A 239 -4.78 0.69 -70.90
N SER A 240 -5.62 1.57 -70.34
CA SER A 240 -6.08 2.93 -70.68
C SER A 240 -6.62 3.68 -69.46
N ASP A 241 -6.40 5.00 -69.44
CA ASP A 241 -7.36 6.10 -69.22
C ASP A 241 -8.63 5.85 -68.39
N ASN A 242 -8.78 6.61 -67.30
CA ASN A 242 -9.89 7.55 -67.13
C ASN A 242 -9.71 8.41 -65.87
N TYR A 243 -9.32 9.66 -66.08
CA TYR A 243 -9.46 10.73 -65.10
C TYR A 243 -10.93 11.17 -65.06
N ASN A 244 -11.58 10.95 -63.91
CA ASN A 244 -12.87 11.52 -63.59
C ASN A 244 -12.81 12.05 -62.15
N SER A 245 -12.66 13.37 -61.99
CA SER A 245 -13.19 14.10 -60.83
C SER A 245 -13.14 15.62 -61.10
N CYS A 246 -14.11 16.11 -61.86
CA CYS A 246 -14.86 17.30 -61.47
C CYS A 246 -15.82 16.93 -60.32
N ILE A 247 -16.39 17.95 -59.65
CA ILE A 247 -17.23 17.94 -58.42
C ILE A 247 -16.37 18.30 -57.19
N LEU A 248 -16.57 19.39 -56.45
CA LEU A 248 -17.52 20.52 -56.46
C LEU A 248 -16.84 21.68 -55.71
#